data_AF-A0A553QV92-F1
#
_entry.id   AF-A0A553QV92-F1
#
_cell.length_a   1.000
_cell.length_b   1.000
_cell.length_c   1.000
_cell.angle_alpha   90.00
_cell.angle_beta   90.00
_cell.angle_gamma   90.00
#
_symmetry.space_group_name_H-M   'P 1'
#
loop_
_entity.id
_entity.type
_entity.pdbx_description
1 polymer ?
#
loop_
_entity_poly.entity_id
_entity_poly.type
_entity_poly.pdbx_seq_one_letter_code
_entity_poly.pdbx_strand_id
1 'polypeptide(L)' 'MNTLTSFCGALHTSFITPSFPTDTDVQFVLQMRPSLRGALLSLLAHYKWEKFVYLYDTDR' A
#
# COMPACT_ATOMS: atom_id res chain seq x y z
N MET A 1 10.90 0.17 -3.57
CA MET A 1 10.64 0.02 -2.12
C MET A 1 11.38 -1.17 -1.48
N ASN A 2 11.68 -2.23 -2.24
CA ASN A 2 12.24 -3.48 -1.72
C ASN A 2 13.66 -3.39 -1.10
N THR A 3 14.51 -2.49 -1.58
CA THR A 3 15.88 -2.36 -1.04
C THR A 3 15.88 -1.76 0.37
N LEU A 4 15.00 -0.80 0.64
CA LEU A 4 14.93 -0.12 1.93
C LEU A 4 14.34 -1.05 2.99
N THR A 5 13.24 -1.74 2.67
CA THR A 5 12.66 -2.75 3.56
C THR A 5 13.62 -3.89 3.86
N SER A 6 14.40 -4.33 2.87
CA SER A 6 15.44 -5.34 3.06
C SER A 6 16.55 -4.87 4.01
N PHE A 7 17.00 -3.62 3.90
CA PHE A 7 18.02 -3.06 4.79
C PHE A 7 17.52 -2.90 6.23
N CYS A 8 16.28 -2.42 6.41
CA CYS A 8 15.65 -2.29 7.72
C CYS A 8 15.50 -3.65 8.42
N GLY A 9 15.11 -4.69 7.66
CA GLY A 9 15.08 -6.07 8.16
C GLY A 9 16.47 -6.60 8.52
N ALA A 10 17.48 -6.38 7.69
CA ALA A 10 18.83 -6.88 7.92
C ALA A 10 19.53 -6.23 9.13
N LEU A 11 19.32 -4.92 9.33
CA LEU A 11 19.95 -4.16 10.40
C LEU A 11 19.10 -4.03 11.67
N HIS A 12 17.90 -4.63 11.69
CA HIS A 12 16.93 -4.45 12.77
C HIS A 12 16.66 -2.97 13.10
N THR A 13 16.61 -2.12 12.07
CA THR A 13 16.33 -0.69 12.24
C THR A 13 14.88 -0.41 11.91
N SER A 14 14.14 0.16 12.87
CA SER A 14 12.74 0.51 12.67
C SER A 14 12.60 1.65 11.66
N PHE A 15 11.77 1.44 10.65
CA PHE A 15 11.45 2.43 9.63
C PHE A 15 9.96 2.76 9.65
N ILE A 16 9.64 4.04 9.85
CA ILE A 16 8.25 4.52 9.89
C ILE A 16 8.00 5.30 8.61
N THR A 17 6.91 4.99 7.89
CA THR A 17 6.65 5.62 6.59
C THR A 17 5.17 5.97 6.36
N PRO A 18 4.88 7.16 5.81
CA PRO A 18 3.54 7.52 5.32
C PRO A 18 3.31 7.12 3.85
N SER A 19 4.24 6.40 3.21
CA SER A 19 4.12 5.93 1.83
C SER A 19 3.05 4.84 1.67
N PHE A 20 2.82 4.38 0.43
CA PHE A 20 1.87 3.29 0.17
C PHE A 20 2.21 2.03 0.97
N PRO A 21 1.19 1.35 1.53
CA PRO A 21 1.41 0.10 2.23
C PRO A 21 1.90 -0.98 1.27
N THR A 22 2.78 -1.84 1.74
CA THR A 22 3.25 -3.01 0.98
C THR A 22 2.24 -4.14 1.07
N ASP A 23 2.13 -4.97 0.02
CA ASP A 23 1.21 -6.10 0.01
C ASP A 23 1.62 -7.23 0.99
N THR A 24 2.88 -7.24 1.43
CA THR A 24 3.42 -8.22 2.37
C THR A 24 3.72 -7.58 3.72
N ASP A 25 3.58 -8.38 4.78
CA ASP A 25 4.05 -8.01 6.12
C ASP A 25 5.58 -7.96 6.12
N VAL A 26 6.12 -6.79 6.43
CA VAL A 26 7.57 -6.54 6.49
C VAL A 26 7.96 -6.24 7.93
N GLN A 27 8.91 -7.01 8.46
CA GLN A 27 9.47 -6.75 9.78
C GLN A 27 10.22 -5.43 9.82
N PHE A 28 10.22 -4.77 10.99
CA PHE A 28 10.88 -3.49 11.23
C PHE A 28 10.35 -2.31 10.39
N VAL A 29 9.19 -2.44 9.74
CA VAL A 29 8.54 -1.34 9.02
C VAL A 29 7.17 -1.06 9.63
N LEU A 30 6.94 0.19 10.02
CA LEU A 30 5.65 0.67 10.49
C LEU A 30 5.02 1.59 9.45
N GLN A 31 3.90 1.14 8.87
CA GLN A 31 3.21 1.83 7.79
C GLN A 31 2.05 2.65 8.36
N MET A 32 2.15 3.97 8.24
CA MET A 32 1.15 4.88 8.78
C MET A 32 -0.06 5.03 7.86
N ARG A 33 0.10 4.75 6.57
CA ARG A 33 -0.97 4.88 5.59
C ARG A 33 -1.83 3.60 5.56
N PRO A 34 -3.15 3.69 5.83
CA PRO A 34 -4.03 2.54 5.72
C PRO A 34 -4.23 2.10 4.26
N SER A 35 -4.62 0.84 4.07
CA SER A 35 -4.93 0.31 2.74
C SER A 35 -6.22 0.91 2.18
N LEU A 36 -6.14 1.50 0.99
CA LEU A 36 -7.29 2.09 0.29
C LEU A 36 -8.09 1.05 -0.51
N ARG A 37 -7.50 -0.12 -0.81
CA ARG A 37 -8.06 -1.13 -1.72
C ARG A 37 -9.46 -1.59 -1.29
N GLY A 38 -9.63 -1.89 -0.01
CA GLY A 38 -10.93 -2.35 0.51
C GLY A 38 -12.01 -1.27 0.40
N ALA A 39 -11.68 -0.04 0.76
CA ALA A 39 -12.61 1.10 0.68
C ALA A 39 -13.02 1.40 -0.77
N LEU A 40 -12.07 1.37 -1.71
CA LEU A 40 -12.34 1.61 -3.13
C LEU A 40 -13.30 0.55 -3.71
N LEU A 41 -13.05 -0.73 -3.42
CA LEU A 41 -13.92 -1.82 -3.89
C LEU A 41 -15.33 -1.73 -3.29
N SER A 42 -15.43 -1.36 -2.01
CA SER A 42 -16.72 -1.15 -1.34
C SER A 42 -17.51 -0.02 -2.00
N LEU A 43 -16.84 1.06 -2.41
CA LEU A 43 -17.45 2.19 -3.10
C LEU A 43 -17.97 1.81 -4.49
N LEU A 44 -17.19 1.04 -5.26
CA LEU A 44 -17.64 0.51 -6.56
C LEU A 44 -18.88 -0.39 -6.41
N ALA A 45 -18.87 -1.27 -5.40
CA ALA A 45 -20.00 -2.14 -5.09
C ALA A 45 -21.23 -1.35 -4.64
N HIS A 46 -21.05 -0.29 -3.82
CA HIS A 46 -22.13 0.57 -3.35
C HIS A 46 -22.89 1.22 -4.51
N TYR A 47 -22.19 1.70 -5.53
CA TYR A 47 -22.80 2.30 -6.73
C TYR A 47 -23.18 1.29 -7.81
N LYS A 48 -22.93 -0.01 -7.59
CA LYS A 48 -23.22 -1.09 -8.55
C LYS A 48 -22.58 -0.83 -9.92
N TRP A 49 -21.35 -0.31 -9.93
CA TRP A 49 -20.62 -0.05 -11.17
C TRP A 49 -20.09 -1.36 -11.76
N GLU A 50 -20.66 -1.79 -12.89
CA GLU A 50 -20.22 -2.99 -13.61
C GLU A 50 -19.22 -2.67 -14.74
N LYS A 51 -19.19 -1.42 -15.21
CA LYS A 51 -18.30 -0.95 -16.27
C LYS A 51 -17.85 0.48 -16.01
N PHE A 52 -16.54 0.69 -15.92
CA PHE A 52 -15.92 1.98 -15.66
C PHE A 52 -14.51 2.03 -16.27
N VAL A 53 -13.94 3.23 -16.37
CA VAL A 53 -12.55 3.44 -16.78
C VAL A 53 -11.70 3.66 -15.54
N TYR A 54 -10.57 2.97 -15.44
CA TYR A 54 -9.61 3.15 -14.35
C TYR A 54 -8.35 3.80 -14.89
N LEU A 55 -8.15 5.08 -14.56
CA LEU A 55 -6.94 5.81 -14.88
C LEU A 55 -6.00 5.71 -13.67
N TYR A 56 -4.76 5.28 -13.91
CA TYR A 56 -3.76 5.14 -12.87
C TYR A 56 -2.41 5.70 -13.35
N ASP A 57 -1.60 6.06 -12.36
CA ASP A 57 -0.24 6.54 -12.56
C ASP A 57 0.72 5.36 -12.37
N THR A 58 1.71 5.21 -13.25
CA THR A 58 2.74 4.15 -13.19
C THR A 58 3.97 4.55 -12.40
N ASP A 59 4.20 5.86 -12.23
CA ASP A 59 5.46 6.38 -11.68
C ASP A 59 5.41 6.63 -10.16
N ARG A 60 4.23 6.52 -9.54
CA ARG A 60 4.00 6.77 -8.11
C ARG A 60 3.61 5.54 -7.31
#